data_AF-A0A850QWI1-F1
#
_entry.id   AF-A0A850QWI1-F1
#
_cell.length_a   1.000
_cell.length_b   1.000
_cell.length_c   1.000
_cell.angle_alpha   90.00
_cell.angle_beta   90.00
_cell.angle_gamma   90.00
#
_symmetry.space_group_name_H-M   'P 1'
#
loop_
_entity.id
_entity.type
_entity.pdbx_description
1 polymer ?
#
loop_
_entity_poly.entity_id
_entity_poly.type
_entity_poly.pdbx_seq_one_letter_code
_entity_poly.pdbx_strand_id
1 'polypeptide(L)'
;MSLSKRHLNILALAVAISTNVSASVLTANDMDMIQKSQGIMQAAIDQGAPDWLRTYDAKQAVENDGERTHKWQPIAEQIANDGSDLVVRSIEKTYGVTGDDRKKIKTISSELRADSPLVKGEELYYFISFSESKSELKQILQAAAEVDARVILRGMRPQDKYVNQTSYAVNMLGKDIRPVPKIAIDPRLFKVFNVTEAPTMVYRKGNKYVVGKGIATSKWFIDKGREAEKNFKDLGKLSSTKPIAERDLIEEIQSRVAQIDWDAKRKAAVERYVKKLPSFYLPPAQ
;
A
#
# COMPACT_ATOMS: atom_id res chain seq x y z
N MET A 1 -2.98 29.70 56.31
CA MET A 1 -3.72 30.97 56.28
C MET A 1 -2.74 32.14 56.19
N SER A 2 -2.88 32.92 55.11
CA SER A 2 -2.70 34.40 55.04
C SER A 2 -1.29 34.99 55.26
N LEU A 3 -0.52 35.31 54.21
CA LEU A 3 -0.56 36.52 53.33
C LEU A 3 0.10 37.77 53.95
N SER A 4 1.22 38.20 53.35
CA SER A 4 1.33 39.58 52.83
C SER A 4 2.54 39.72 51.90
N LYS A 5 2.28 40.36 50.74
CA LYS A 5 3.20 40.71 49.65
C LYS A 5 3.89 42.05 49.95
N ARG A 6 5.09 42.29 49.39
CA ARG A 6 5.34 43.37 48.40
C ARG A 6 6.80 43.37 47.90
N HIS A 7 6.90 43.69 46.61
CA HIS A 7 8.09 43.77 45.76
C HIS A 7 9.10 44.86 46.16
N LEU A 8 10.37 44.65 45.82
CA LEU A 8 11.11 45.57 44.94
C LEU A 8 12.32 44.88 44.29
N ASN A 9 12.48 45.08 42.98
CA ASN A 9 13.66 44.72 42.18
C ASN A 9 14.90 45.50 42.65
N ILE A 10 16.11 44.98 42.37
CA ILE A 10 17.15 45.62 41.55
C ILE A 10 18.35 44.66 41.35
N LEU A 11 18.79 44.60 40.09
CA LEU A 11 20.03 44.13 39.46
C LEU A 11 21.29 43.88 40.33
N ALA A 12 22.04 42.80 40.01
CA ALA A 12 23.38 42.81 39.38
C ALA A 12 24.33 41.68 39.84
N LEU A 13 24.65 40.79 38.90
CA LEU A 13 25.97 40.26 38.50
C LEU A 13 27.08 40.04 39.57
N ALA A 14 27.57 38.79 39.71
CA ALA A 14 28.98 38.41 39.54
C ALA A 14 29.23 36.91 39.82
N VAL A 15 30.12 36.34 39.03
CA VAL A 15 30.56 34.93 38.97
C VAL A 15 31.54 34.60 40.10
N ALA A 16 31.47 33.40 40.66
CA ALA A 16 32.63 32.68 41.21
C ALA A 16 32.45 31.16 41.08
N ILE A 17 33.37 30.55 40.34
CA ILE A 17 33.48 29.11 40.09
C ILE A 17 34.18 28.45 41.29
N SER A 18 33.69 27.29 41.73
CA SER A 18 34.54 26.27 42.33
C SER A 18 34.11 24.89 41.80
N THR A 19 35.13 24.11 41.49
CA THR A 19 35.16 22.89 40.68
C THR A 19 34.66 21.65 41.42
N ASN A 20 34.06 20.70 40.69
CA ASN A 20 34.55 19.31 40.70
C ASN A 20 34.10 18.57 39.43
N VAL A 21 35.10 18.10 38.69
CA VAL A 21 34.99 17.23 37.51
C VAL A 21 34.81 15.80 37.98
N SER A 22 33.90 15.05 37.37
CA SER A 22 33.88 13.59 37.40
C SER A 22 33.60 13.11 35.98
N ALA A 23 34.52 12.35 35.41
CA ALA A 23 34.41 11.76 34.08
C ALA A 23 33.25 10.75 34.03
N SER A 24 32.36 10.84 33.05
CA SER A 24 31.27 9.87 32.87
C SER A 24 31.73 8.72 31.99
N VAL A 25 31.82 7.52 32.58
CA VAL A 25 31.97 6.23 31.89
C VAL A 25 30.59 5.77 31.40
N LEU A 26 30.51 5.18 30.20
CA LEU A 26 29.28 4.58 29.63
C LEU A 26 28.63 3.63 30.66
N THR A 27 27.34 3.80 30.91
CA THR A 27 26.62 2.99 31.90
C THR A 27 26.16 1.66 31.31
N ALA A 28 25.84 0.68 32.16
CA ALA A 28 25.33 -0.62 31.71
C ALA A 28 24.03 -0.51 30.88
N ASN A 29 23.18 0.49 31.18
CA ASN A 29 21.97 0.77 30.42
C ASN A 29 22.27 1.33 29.02
N ASP A 30 23.36 2.09 28.86
CA ASP A 30 23.79 2.61 27.56
C ASP A 30 24.29 1.48 26.65
N MET A 31 24.99 0.50 27.24
CA MET A 31 25.48 -0.67 26.51
C MET A 31 24.36 -1.61 26.05
N ASP A 32 23.31 -1.79 26.85
CA ASP A 32 22.15 -2.62 26.50
C ASP A 32 21.33 -2.01 25.34
N MET A 33 21.16 -0.68 25.33
CA MET A 33 20.53 0.03 24.20
C MET A 33 21.34 -0.10 22.90
N ILE A 34 22.67 -0.04 22.99
CA ILE A 34 23.54 -0.20 21.81
C ILE A 34 23.38 -1.63 21.24
N GLN A 35 23.40 -2.66 22.07
CA GLN A 35 23.24 -4.05 21.61
C GLN A 35 21.85 -4.30 21.01
N LYS A 36 20.80 -3.77 21.64
CA LYS A 36 19.42 -3.88 21.13
C LYS A 36 19.25 -3.18 19.77
N SER A 37 19.88 -2.02 19.58
CA SER A 37 19.88 -1.30 18.31
C SER A 37 20.60 -2.08 17.20
N GLN A 38 21.70 -2.75 17.52
CA GLN A 38 22.46 -3.59 16.59
C GLN A 38 21.65 -4.82 16.14
N GLY A 39 20.93 -5.46 17.06
CA GLY A 39 20.06 -6.60 16.75
C GLY A 39 18.91 -6.24 15.80
N ILE A 40 18.31 -5.05 15.96
CA ILE A 40 17.25 -4.55 15.08
C ILE A 40 17.80 -4.23 13.67
N MET A 41 18.99 -3.63 13.60
CA MET A 41 19.67 -3.34 12.33
C MET A 41 20.03 -4.61 11.56
N GLN A 42 20.54 -5.63 12.26
CA GLN A 42 20.89 -6.90 11.62
C GLN A 42 19.66 -7.63 11.08
N ALA A 43 18.56 -7.66 11.84
CA ALA A 43 17.29 -8.24 11.39
C ALA A 43 16.68 -7.51 10.18
N ALA A 44 16.91 -6.20 10.06
CA ALA A 44 16.48 -5.42 8.90
C ALA A 44 17.34 -5.72 7.65
N ILE A 45 18.66 -5.92 7.82
CA ILE A 45 19.58 -6.29 6.73
C ILE A 45 19.21 -7.64 6.11
N ASP A 46 18.82 -8.61 6.94
CA ASP A 46 18.48 -9.97 6.51
C ASP A 46 17.12 -10.04 5.76
N GLN A 47 16.26 -9.04 5.91
CA GLN A 47 14.96 -8.94 5.22
C GLN A 47 15.00 -8.20 3.88
N GLY A 48 16.21 -7.95 3.34
CA GLY A 48 16.39 -7.30 2.05
C GLY A 48 16.33 -5.77 2.10
N ALA A 49 16.85 -5.18 3.19
CA ALA A 49 16.97 -3.73 3.30
C ALA A 49 17.81 -3.11 2.17
N PRO A 50 17.49 -1.85 1.76
CA PRO A 50 18.23 -1.12 0.75
C PRO A 50 19.72 -0.93 1.12
N ASP A 51 20.59 -0.81 0.11
CA ASP A 51 22.05 -0.74 0.31
C ASP A 51 22.52 0.45 1.17
N TRP A 52 21.79 1.57 1.18
CA TRP A 52 22.10 2.72 2.05
C TRP A 52 21.91 2.42 3.55
N LEU A 53 21.10 1.42 3.91
CA LEU A 53 20.93 0.97 5.29
C LEU A 53 22.11 0.07 5.72
N ARG A 54 22.82 -0.53 4.75
CA ARG A 54 24.00 -1.38 4.95
C ARG A 54 25.29 -0.56 5.07
N THR A 55 25.31 0.67 4.57
CA THR A 55 26.47 1.57 4.60
C THR A 55 26.51 2.51 5.81
N TYR A 56 25.54 2.40 6.73
CA TYR A 56 25.54 3.15 7.97
C TYR A 56 26.58 2.60 8.97
N ASP A 57 27.71 3.30 9.12
CA ASP A 57 28.70 3.04 10.17
C ASP A 57 28.43 3.93 11.39
N ALA A 58 27.78 3.35 12.40
CA ALA A 58 27.46 4.01 13.68
C ALA A 58 28.71 4.45 14.48
N LYS A 59 29.92 4.02 14.09
CA LYS A 59 31.18 4.31 14.80
C LYS A 59 31.97 5.46 14.18
N GLN A 60 31.58 6.00 13.02
CA GLN A 60 32.29 7.16 12.45
C GLN A 60 31.88 8.45 13.16
N ALA A 61 32.80 9.03 13.92
CA ALA A 61 32.62 10.33 14.56
C ALA A 61 32.36 11.43 13.52
N VAL A 62 31.43 12.32 13.87
CA VAL A 62 31.11 13.54 13.12
C VAL A 62 31.96 14.67 13.71
N GLU A 63 32.91 15.19 12.94
CA GLU A 63 33.52 16.48 13.28
C GLU A 63 32.52 17.61 12.99
N ASN A 64 32.35 18.48 13.97
CA ASN A 64 31.44 19.61 13.93
C ASN A 64 32.28 20.89 14.09
N ASP A 65 32.59 21.57 12.98
CA ASP A 65 33.40 22.81 12.99
C ASP A 65 32.58 24.10 12.82
N GLY A 66 31.25 24.01 12.84
CA GLY A 66 30.38 25.19 12.72
C GLY A 66 30.04 25.62 11.28
N GLU A 67 30.71 25.11 10.24
CA GLU A 67 30.37 25.45 8.84
C GLU A 67 29.96 24.22 7.99
N ARG A 68 30.21 22.99 8.45
CA ARG A 68 30.08 21.80 7.60
C ARG A 68 28.81 20.97 7.80
N THR A 69 27.69 21.49 7.34
CA THR A 69 26.50 20.65 7.03
C THR A 69 26.68 19.91 5.69
N HIS A 70 27.81 19.23 5.45
CA HIS A 70 28.10 18.67 4.12
C HIS A 70 28.16 17.14 4.08
N LYS A 71 28.39 16.44 5.22
CA LYS A 71 28.47 14.97 5.24
C LYS A 71 27.09 14.29 5.25
N TRP A 72 26.07 14.94 5.80
CA TRP A 72 24.72 14.39 5.95
C TRP A 72 23.78 14.73 4.78
N GLN A 73 24.04 15.82 4.06
CA GLN A 73 23.30 16.19 2.85
C GLN A 73 23.30 15.08 1.78
N PRO A 74 24.45 14.50 1.38
CA PRO A 74 24.45 13.45 0.36
C PRO A 74 23.70 12.19 0.81
N ILE A 75 23.80 11.80 2.09
CA ILE A 75 23.06 10.66 2.65
C ILE A 75 21.55 10.94 2.64
N ALA A 76 21.15 12.15 3.04
CA ALA A 76 19.75 12.52 3.09
C ALA A 76 19.12 12.69 1.69
N GLU A 77 19.90 13.15 0.71
CA GLU A 77 19.53 13.16 -0.71
C GLU A 77 19.39 11.75 -1.27
N GLN A 78 20.30 10.84 -0.91
CA GLN A 78 20.24 9.43 -1.29
C GLN A 78 18.97 8.74 -0.73
N ILE A 79 18.66 8.91 0.55
CA ILE A 79 17.44 8.38 1.19
C ILE A 79 16.17 8.85 0.46
N ALA A 80 16.15 10.11 0.04
CA ALA A 80 15.02 10.68 -0.69
C ALA A 80 14.88 10.11 -2.11
N ASN A 81 15.99 9.94 -2.83
CA ASN A 81 16.01 9.35 -4.18
C ASN A 81 15.64 7.86 -4.15
N ASP A 82 16.13 7.13 -3.16
CA ASP A 82 15.78 5.71 -2.99
C ASP A 82 14.28 5.54 -2.67
N GLY A 83 13.67 6.49 -1.97
CA GLY A 83 12.24 6.53 -1.71
C GLY A 83 11.39 6.70 -2.97
N SER A 84 11.79 7.58 -3.90
CA SER A 84 11.07 7.76 -5.17
C SER A 84 11.17 6.53 -6.06
N ASP A 85 12.39 5.99 -6.19
CA ASP A 85 12.66 4.81 -7.00
C ASP A 85 11.92 3.57 -6.49
N LEU A 86 11.88 3.39 -5.17
CA LEU A 86 11.14 2.30 -4.53
C LEU A 86 9.65 2.36 -4.87
N VAL A 87 9.03 3.54 -4.85
CA VAL A 87 7.60 3.70 -5.17
C VAL A 87 7.33 3.32 -6.62
N VAL A 88 8.12 3.82 -7.57
CA VAL A 88 7.96 3.52 -9.00
C VAL A 88 8.15 2.03 -9.27
N ARG A 89 9.26 1.45 -8.79
CA ARG A 89 9.55 0.01 -8.97
C ARG A 89 8.49 -0.87 -8.30
N SER A 90 7.94 -0.46 -7.16
CA SER A 90 6.89 -1.21 -6.47
C SER A 90 5.59 -1.22 -7.25
N ILE A 91 5.23 -0.12 -7.91
CA ILE A 91 4.06 -0.04 -8.79
C ILE A 91 4.23 -0.98 -9.98
N GLU A 92 5.36 -0.90 -10.67
CA GLU A 92 5.67 -1.78 -11.81
C GLU A 92 5.68 -3.25 -11.41
N LYS A 93 6.36 -3.61 -10.32
CA LYS A 93 6.42 -4.99 -9.83
C LYS A 93 5.05 -5.55 -9.43
N THR A 94 4.18 -4.72 -8.87
CA THR A 94 2.88 -5.16 -8.32
C THR A 94 1.78 -5.17 -9.40
N TYR A 95 1.85 -4.22 -10.33
CA TYR A 95 0.76 -3.91 -11.26
C TYR A 95 1.15 -3.91 -12.74
N GLY A 96 2.43 -4.12 -13.08
CA GLY A 96 2.93 -4.31 -14.44
C GLY A 96 2.55 -5.67 -15.04
N VAL A 97 1.26 -6.01 -14.95
CA VAL A 97 0.70 -7.22 -15.55
C VAL A 97 0.12 -6.85 -16.91
N THR A 98 0.68 -7.43 -17.97
CA THR A 98 0.26 -7.21 -19.36
C THR A 98 -0.74 -8.29 -19.81
N GLY A 99 -1.43 -8.07 -20.93
CA GLY A 99 -2.52 -8.94 -21.41
C GLY A 99 -2.15 -10.41 -21.65
N ASP A 100 -0.86 -10.73 -21.81
CA ASP A 100 -0.33 -12.09 -21.97
C ASP A 100 0.08 -12.75 -20.63
N ASP A 101 0.07 -12.02 -19.52
CA ASP A 101 0.46 -12.51 -18.19
C ASP A 101 -0.66 -13.26 -17.46
N ARG A 102 -1.70 -13.74 -18.16
CA ARG A 102 -2.85 -14.47 -17.58
C ARG A 102 -2.43 -15.70 -16.74
N LYS A 103 -1.26 -16.26 -17.05
CA LYS A 103 -0.65 -17.39 -16.34
C LYS A 103 0.05 -16.99 -15.02
N LYS A 104 0.46 -15.73 -14.89
CA LYS A 104 1.25 -15.22 -13.74
C LYS A 104 0.41 -14.60 -12.64
N ILE A 105 -0.88 -14.38 -12.88
CA ILE A 105 -1.75 -13.83 -11.83
C ILE A 105 -2.01 -14.90 -10.80
N LYS A 106 -1.29 -14.77 -9.68
CA LYS A 106 -1.76 -15.23 -8.38
C LYS A 106 -3.00 -14.42 -8.05
N THR A 107 -4.15 -14.96 -8.39
CA THR A 107 -5.44 -14.46 -7.91
C THR A 107 -5.42 -14.55 -6.40
N ILE A 108 -6.18 -13.68 -5.72
CA ILE A 108 -6.32 -13.76 -4.26
C ILE A 108 -6.90 -15.15 -3.98
N SER A 109 -6.06 -16.10 -3.57
CA SER A 109 -6.50 -17.43 -3.21
C SER A 109 -7.38 -17.26 -1.99
N SER A 110 -8.68 -17.46 -2.17
CA SER A 110 -9.60 -17.56 -1.04
C SER A 110 -10.05 -18.98 -0.95
N GLU A 111 -10.05 -19.50 0.26
CA GLU A 111 -10.69 -20.76 0.57
C GLU A 111 -12.15 -20.72 0.09
N LEU A 112 -12.56 -21.81 -0.53
CA LEU A 112 -13.94 -22.01 -0.94
C LEU A 112 -14.75 -22.39 0.31
N ARG A 113 -15.97 -21.86 0.41
CA ARG A 113 -16.90 -22.29 1.46
C ARG A 113 -17.28 -23.76 1.25
N ALA A 114 -17.59 -24.47 2.33
CA ALA A 114 -17.92 -25.90 2.28
C ALA A 114 -19.15 -26.22 1.40
N ASP A 115 -20.08 -25.28 1.29
CA ASP A 115 -21.30 -25.33 0.48
C ASP A 115 -21.15 -24.67 -0.91
N SER A 116 -19.93 -24.26 -1.29
CA SER A 116 -19.70 -23.66 -2.61
C SER A 116 -19.93 -24.69 -3.73
N PRO A 117 -20.63 -24.31 -4.82
CA PRO A 117 -20.74 -25.15 -6.01
C PRO A 117 -19.44 -25.16 -6.85
N LEU A 118 -18.48 -24.29 -6.56
CA LEU A 118 -17.15 -24.30 -7.16
C LEU A 118 -16.28 -25.36 -6.46
N VAL A 119 -15.39 -26.00 -7.21
CA VAL A 119 -14.41 -26.93 -6.64
C VAL A 119 -13.01 -26.32 -6.58
N LYS A 120 -12.11 -26.93 -5.79
CA LYS A 120 -10.74 -26.45 -5.61
C LYS A 120 -10.07 -26.17 -6.97
N GLY A 121 -9.56 -24.95 -7.13
CA GLY A 121 -8.91 -24.49 -8.35
C GLY A 121 -9.85 -23.88 -9.39
N GLU A 122 -11.17 -23.90 -9.17
CA GLU A 122 -12.14 -23.12 -9.92
C GLU A 122 -12.35 -21.74 -9.29
N GLU A 123 -12.48 -20.74 -10.14
CA GLU A 123 -12.73 -19.36 -9.76
C GLU A 123 -13.81 -18.80 -10.68
N LEU A 124 -14.76 -18.05 -10.12
CA LEU A 124 -15.76 -17.31 -10.87
C LEU A 124 -15.68 -15.83 -10.50
N TYR A 125 -15.61 -14.99 -11.52
CA TYR A 125 -15.50 -13.54 -11.42
C TYR A 125 -16.70 -12.87 -12.04
N TYR A 126 -17.26 -11.91 -11.31
CA TYR A 126 -18.23 -10.94 -11.80
C TYR A 126 -17.56 -9.59 -11.88
N PHE A 127 -17.23 -9.15 -13.08
CA PHE A 127 -16.76 -7.79 -13.34
C PHE A 127 -17.98 -6.88 -13.34
N ILE A 128 -17.97 -5.87 -12.48
CA ILE A 128 -19.06 -4.89 -12.34
C ILE A 128 -18.52 -3.47 -12.45
N SER A 129 -19.42 -2.52 -12.67
CA SER A 129 -19.15 -1.09 -12.63
C SER A 129 -20.28 -0.34 -11.90
N PHE A 130 -20.02 0.91 -11.53
CA PHE A 130 -20.99 1.84 -10.97
C PHE A 130 -21.83 2.56 -12.06
N SER A 131 -21.65 2.21 -13.33
CA SER A 131 -22.60 2.57 -14.41
C SER A 131 -23.87 1.71 -14.36
N GLU A 132 -23.81 0.54 -13.71
CA GLU A 132 -24.94 -0.28 -13.34
C GLU A 132 -25.77 0.37 -12.22
N SER A 133 -27.07 0.12 -12.25
CA SER A 133 -27.97 0.60 -11.20
C SER A 133 -27.70 -0.11 -9.88
N LYS A 134 -28.05 0.53 -8.75
CA LYS A 134 -27.91 -0.08 -7.42
C LYS A 134 -28.64 -1.44 -7.30
N SER A 135 -29.77 -1.59 -7.99
CA SER A 135 -30.55 -2.84 -8.00
C SER A 135 -29.77 -3.95 -8.73
N GLU A 136 -29.24 -3.66 -9.92
CA GLU A 136 -28.41 -4.60 -10.69
C GLU A 136 -27.17 -5.02 -9.89
N LEU A 137 -26.47 -4.06 -9.27
CA LEU A 137 -25.31 -4.35 -8.43
C LEU A 137 -25.65 -5.27 -7.25
N LYS A 138 -26.78 -5.02 -6.58
CA LYS A 138 -27.23 -5.85 -5.46
C LYS A 138 -27.57 -7.27 -5.91
N GLN A 139 -28.22 -7.42 -7.07
CA GLN A 139 -28.54 -8.74 -7.64
C GLN A 139 -27.28 -9.52 -8.02
N ILE A 140 -26.29 -8.85 -8.61
CA ILE A 140 -25.00 -9.47 -8.96
C ILE A 140 -24.24 -9.89 -7.69
N LEU A 141 -24.20 -9.04 -6.66
CA LEU A 141 -23.57 -9.37 -5.38
C LEU A 141 -24.23 -10.59 -4.72
N GLN A 142 -25.55 -10.68 -4.78
CA GLN A 142 -26.31 -11.82 -4.25
C GLN A 142 -25.98 -13.10 -5.03
N ALA A 143 -26.07 -13.06 -6.36
CA ALA A 143 -25.77 -14.21 -7.23
C ALA A 143 -24.32 -14.69 -7.09
N ALA A 144 -23.37 -13.76 -6.90
CA ALA A 144 -21.98 -14.08 -6.66
C ALA A 144 -21.76 -14.73 -5.28
N ALA A 145 -22.40 -14.20 -4.23
CA ALA A 145 -22.28 -14.74 -2.87
C ALA A 145 -22.80 -16.19 -2.77
N GLU A 146 -23.92 -16.49 -3.44
CA GLU A 146 -24.53 -17.83 -3.44
C GLU A 146 -23.57 -18.91 -3.94
N VAL A 147 -22.78 -18.59 -4.97
CA VAL A 147 -21.85 -19.55 -5.59
C VAL A 147 -20.40 -19.37 -5.14
N ASP A 148 -20.17 -18.54 -4.13
CA ASP A 148 -18.84 -18.19 -3.62
C ASP A 148 -17.90 -17.56 -4.67
N ALA A 149 -18.49 -16.87 -5.65
CA ALA A 149 -17.77 -16.11 -6.66
C ALA A 149 -17.28 -14.77 -6.12
N ARG A 150 -16.30 -14.18 -6.82
CA ARG A 150 -15.74 -12.88 -6.49
C ARG A 150 -16.24 -11.80 -7.43
N VAL A 151 -16.62 -10.67 -6.85
CA VAL A 151 -17.00 -9.46 -7.58
C VAL A 151 -15.77 -8.55 -7.71
N ILE A 152 -15.47 -8.12 -8.93
CA ILE A 152 -14.27 -7.35 -9.27
C ILE A 152 -14.66 -5.97 -9.82
N LEU A 153 -14.09 -4.93 -9.22
CA LEU A 153 -14.15 -3.54 -9.67
C LEU A 153 -12.82 -3.12 -10.29
N ARG A 154 -12.86 -2.27 -11.33
CA ARG A 154 -11.64 -1.81 -12.00
C ARG A 154 -10.84 -0.86 -11.12
N GLY A 155 -11.53 0.00 -10.38
CA GLY A 155 -10.84 1.01 -9.59
C GLY A 155 -11.80 1.84 -8.77
N MET A 156 -11.60 3.15 -8.78
CA MET A 156 -12.35 4.08 -7.93
C MET A 156 -13.53 4.69 -8.68
N ARG A 157 -14.62 4.93 -7.96
CA ARG A 157 -15.72 5.73 -8.52
C ARG A 157 -15.24 7.12 -8.94
N PRO A 158 -15.80 7.72 -10.00
CA PRO A 158 -15.42 9.06 -10.45
C PRO A 158 -15.45 10.10 -9.32
N GLN A 159 -16.44 10.05 -8.44
CA GLN A 159 -16.62 10.98 -7.33
C GLN A 159 -15.74 10.71 -6.10
N ASP A 160 -15.13 9.53 -5.99
CA ASP A 160 -14.35 9.15 -4.82
C ASP A 160 -12.90 9.61 -4.96
N LYS A 161 -12.34 10.16 -3.88
CA LYS A 161 -10.94 10.57 -3.81
C LYS A 161 -10.02 9.42 -3.42
N TYR A 162 -10.52 8.46 -2.66
CA TYR A 162 -9.72 7.37 -2.08
C TYR A 162 -10.41 6.01 -2.25
N VAL A 163 -9.59 4.96 -2.38
CA VAL A 163 -10.04 3.57 -2.58
C VAL A 163 -10.96 3.07 -1.46
N ASN A 164 -10.74 3.52 -0.23
CA ASN A 164 -11.58 3.15 0.92
C ASN A 164 -13.03 3.67 0.79
N GLN A 165 -13.25 4.80 0.11
CA GLN A 165 -14.59 5.33 -0.14
C GLN A 165 -15.34 4.45 -1.14
N THR A 166 -14.67 4.02 -2.20
CA THR A 166 -15.24 3.08 -3.19
C THR A 166 -15.51 1.72 -2.55
N SER A 167 -14.54 1.23 -1.75
CA SER A 167 -14.69 -0.02 -0.99
C SER A 167 -15.87 0.06 -0.03
N TYR A 168 -16.02 1.16 0.71
CA TYR A 168 -17.15 1.38 1.59
C TYR A 168 -18.47 1.37 0.83
N ALA A 169 -18.56 2.07 -0.30
CA ALA A 169 -19.76 2.15 -1.10
C ALA A 169 -20.25 0.77 -1.60
N VAL A 170 -19.34 -0.08 -2.09
CA VAL A 170 -19.70 -1.43 -2.56
C VAL A 170 -20.02 -2.38 -1.40
N ASN A 171 -19.27 -2.29 -0.28
CA ASN A 171 -19.58 -3.10 0.92
C ASN A 171 -20.95 -2.73 1.50
N MET A 172 -21.34 -1.46 1.45
CA MET A 172 -22.68 -1.01 1.88
C MET A 172 -23.80 -1.56 0.99
N LEU A 173 -23.54 -1.87 -0.28
CA LEU A 173 -24.53 -2.55 -1.15
C LEU A 173 -24.71 -4.02 -0.75
N GLY A 174 -23.65 -4.66 -0.27
CA GLY A 174 -23.63 -6.07 0.14
C GLY A 174 -23.87 -6.34 1.63
N LYS A 175 -24.07 -5.30 2.46
CA LYS A 175 -24.11 -5.42 3.92
C LYS A 175 -25.17 -6.41 4.45
N ASP A 176 -26.30 -6.52 3.75
CA ASP A 176 -27.43 -7.37 4.15
C ASP A 176 -27.42 -8.73 3.42
N ILE A 177 -26.44 -8.97 2.53
CA ILE A 177 -26.32 -10.20 1.77
C ILE A 177 -25.59 -11.24 2.61
N ARG A 178 -26.13 -12.46 2.63
CA ARG A 178 -25.52 -13.62 3.27
C ARG A 178 -25.52 -14.78 2.27
N PRO A 179 -24.38 -15.48 2.10
CA PRO A 179 -23.04 -15.24 2.66
C PRO A 179 -22.47 -13.87 2.30
N VAL A 180 -21.46 -13.38 3.03
CA VAL A 180 -20.87 -12.06 2.72
C VAL A 180 -20.18 -12.12 1.35
N PRO A 181 -20.53 -11.26 0.39
CA PRO A 181 -19.95 -11.29 -0.95
C PRO A 181 -18.46 -10.96 -0.92
N LYS A 182 -17.66 -11.73 -1.67
CA LYS A 182 -16.22 -11.49 -1.84
C LYS A 182 -16.03 -10.39 -2.88
N ILE A 183 -15.56 -9.21 -2.46
CA ILE A 183 -15.36 -8.06 -3.35
C ILE A 183 -13.87 -7.70 -3.41
N ALA A 184 -13.37 -7.39 -4.60
CA ALA A 184 -12.01 -6.90 -4.80
C ALA A 184 -11.97 -5.75 -5.82
N ILE A 185 -11.01 -4.85 -5.64
CA ILE A 185 -10.66 -3.82 -6.62
C ILE A 185 -9.34 -4.25 -7.25
N ASP A 186 -9.39 -4.72 -8.50
CA ASP A 186 -8.21 -5.24 -9.21
C ASP A 186 -8.26 -4.89 -10.71
N PRO A 187 -7.69 -3.75 -11.13
CA PRO A 187 -7.63 -3.35 -12.54
C PRO A 187 -6.84 -4.32 -13.41
N ARG A 188 -5.93 -5.13 -12.84
CA ARG A 188 -5.11 -6.07 -13.61
C ARG A 188 -5.98 -7.15 -14.23
N LEU A 189 -7.00 -7.62 -13.51
CA LEU A 189 -7.93 -8.63 -14.00
C LEU A 189 -8.73 -8.11 -15.21
N PHE A 190 -9.09 -6.81 -15.23
CA PHE A 190 -9.74 -6.19 -16.39
C PHE A 190 -8.83 -6.22 -17.62
N LYS A 191 -7.55 -5.87 -17.47
CA LYS A 191 -6.56 -5.91 -18.56
C LYS A 191 -6.33 -7.33 -19.08
N VAL A 192 -6.19 -8.28 -18.18
CA VAL A 192 -5.88 -9.69 -18.47
C VAL A 192 -7.00 -10.41 -19.19
N PHE A 193 -8.24 -10.19 -18.77
CA PHE A 193 -9.41 -10.77 -19.42
C PHE A 193 -9.98 -9.86 -20.51
N ASN A 194 -9.32 -8.74 -20.82
CA ASN A 194 -9.74 -7.75 -21.80
C ASN A 194 -11.20 -7.30 -21.60
N VAL A 195 -11.56 -7.02 -20.36
CA VAL A 195 -12.91 -6.59 -19.98
C VAL A 195 -13.01 -5.08 -20.17
N THR A 196 -13.80 -4.67 -21.17
CA THR A 196 -14.04 -3.24 -21.50
C THR A 196 -15.44 -2.78 -21.15
N GLU A 197 -16.34 -3.71 -20.82
CA GLU A 197 -17.74 -3.47 -20.51
C GLU A 197 -18.16 -4.31 -19.30
N ALA A 198 -19.13 -3.80 -18.54
CA ALA A 198 -19.67 -4.46 -17.37
C ALA A 198 -21.22 -4.47 -17.42
N PRO A 199 -21.88 -5.49 -16.87
CA PRO A 199 -21.27 -6.63 -16.21
C PRO A 199 -20.60 -7.60 -17.18
N THR A 200 -19.59 -8.34 -16.74
CA THR A 200 -18.95 -9.44 -17.49
C THR A 200 -18.64 -10.58 -16.53
N MET A 201 -18.92 -11.82 -16.94
CA MET A 201 -18.62 -13.02 -16.17
C MET A 201 -17.36 -13.69 -16.70
N VAL A 202 -16.49 -14.16 -15.81
CA VAL A 202 -15.31 -14.96 -16.16
C VAL A 202 -15.17 -16.15 -15.24
N TYR A 203 -15.15 -17.35 -15.82
CA TYR A 203 -14.83 -18.59 -15.11
C TYR A 203 -13.38 -18.96 -15.42
N ARG A 204 -12.62 -19.36 -14.42
CA ARG A 204 -11.22 -19.79 -14.56
C ARG A 204 -10.98 -21.10 -13.82
N LYS A 205 -10.22 -21.99 -14.45
CA LYS A 205 -9.65 -23.18 -13.83
C LYS A 205 -8.21 -23.36 -14.32
N GLY A 206 -7.24 -22.95 -13.51
CA GLY A 206 -5.83 -22.89 -13.91
C GLY A 206 -5.62 -21.98 -15.13
N ASN A 207 -5.18 -22.57 -16.25
CA ASN A 207 -4.96 -21.86 -17.52
C ASN A 207 -6.20 -21.80 -18.42
N LYS A 208 -7.28 -22.49 -18.04
CA LYS A 208 -8.54 -22.47 -18.78
C LYS A 208 -9.42 -21.33 -18.29
N TYR A 209 -10.00 -20.55 -19.20
CA TYR A 209 -10.98 -19.54 -18.83
C TYR A 209 -12.05 -19.34 -19.90
N VAL A 210 -13.24 -18.98 -19.42
CA VAL A 210 -14.43 -18.71 -20.22
C VAL A 210 -14.93 -17.33 -19.87
N VAL A 211 -15.18 -16.50 -20.88
CA VAL A 211 -15.64 -15.12 -20.73
C VAL A 211 -17.03 -14.99 -21.35
N GLY A 212 -17.92 -14.25 -20.71
CA GLY A 212 -19.21 -13.87 -21.31
C GLY A 212 -19.61 -12.47 -20.87
N LYS A 213 -19.97 -11.62 -21.82
CA LYS A 213 -20.35 -10.22 -21.59
C LYS A 213 -21.80 -10.15 -21.17
N GLY A 214 -22.09 -9.57 -20.02
CA GLY A 214 -23.40 -9.59 -19.38
C GLY A 214 -23.51 -10.62 -18.26
N ILE A 215 -24.72 -10.76 -17.71
CA ILE A 215 -25.05 -11.71 -16.64
C ILE A 215 -25.85 -12.87 -17.21
N ALA A 216 -25.48 -14.08 -16.79
CA ALA A 216 -26.27 -15.29 -16.92
C ALA A 216 -26.43 -15.94 -15.53
N THR A 217 -27.24 -17.00 -15.45
CA THR A 217 -27.36 -17.75 -14.20
C THR A 217 -26.01 -18.38 -13.83
N SER A 218 -25.64 -18.29 -12.56
CA SER A 218 -24.34 -18.74 -12.07
C SER A 218 -24.09 -20.21 -12.41
N LYS A 219 -25.11 -21.06 -12.22
CA LYS A 219 -25.05 -22.50 -12.56
C LYS A 219 -24.75 -22.73 -14.03
N TRP A 220 -25.49 -22.11 -14.95
CA TRP A 220 -25.28 -22.27 -16.38
C TRP A 220 -23.87 -21.85 -16.79
N PHE A 221 -23.38 -20.73 -16.24
CA PHE A 221 -22.06 -20.23 -16.58
C PHE A 221 -20.93 -21.12 -16.05
N ILE A 222 -21.07 -21.66 -14.84
CA ILE A 222 -20.15 -22.67 -14.27
C ILE A 222 -20.14 -23.93 -15.14
N ASP A 223 -21.32 -24.43 -15.52
CA ASP A 223 -21.44 -25.63 -16.36
C ASP A 223 -20.75 -25.40 -17.73
N LYS A 224 -20.97 -24.24 -18.37
CA LYS A 224 -20.25 -23.84 -19.60
C LYS A 224 -18.74 -23.71 -19.41
N GLY A 225 -18.30 -23.23 -18.24
CA GLY A 225 -16.90 -23.18 -17.84
C GLY A 225 -16.25 -24.56 -17.77
N ARG A 226 -16.98 -25.54 -17.23
CA ARG A 226 -16.53 -26.93 -17.11
C ARG A 226 -16.49 -27.64 -18.46
N GLU A 227 -17.50 -27.45 -19.30
CA GLU A 227 -17.61 -27.98 -20.66
C GLU A 227 -16.56 -27.44 -21.64
N ALA A 228 -15.93 -26.30 -21.36
CA ALA A 228 -14.93 -25.75 -22.27
C ALA A 228 -13.71 -26.69 -22.39
N GLU A 229 -13.42 -27.13 -23.62
CA GLU A 229 -12.25 -27.97 -23.93
C GLU A 229 -11.00 -27.13 -24.22
N LYS A 230 -11.21 -25.94 -24.79
CA LYS A 230 -10.12 -25.00 -25.12
C LYS A 230 -9.68 -24.23 -23.89
N ASN A 231 -8.41 -23.82 -23.87
CA ASN A 231 -7.85 -22.93 -22.84
C ASN A 231 -8.59 -21.58 -22.77
N PHE A 232 -9.19 -21.14 -23.87
CA PHE A 232 -10.01 -19.93 -23.92
C PHE A 232 -11.30 -20.18 -24.70
N LYS A 233 -12.42 -19.68 -24.18
CA LYS A 233 -13.71 -19.65 -24.86
C LYS A 233 -14.42 -18.32 -24.55
N ASP A 234 -14.76 -17.58 -25.60
CA ASP A 234 -15.65 -16.41 -25.50
C ASP A 234 -17.09 -16.87 -25.82
N LEU A 235 -18.01 -16.61 -24.90
CA LEU A 235 -19.45 -16.89 -25.06
C LEU A 235 -20.20 -15.71 -25.71
N GLY A 236 -19.52 -14.61 -26.00
CA GLY A 236 -20.11 -13.43 -26.60
C GLY A 236 -20.98 -12.65 -25.61
N LYS A 237 -22.04 -12.04 -26.14
CA LYS A 237 -22.97 -11.21 -25.37
C LYS A 237 -24.13 -12.06 -24.83
N LEU A 238 -24.24 -12.13 -23.51
CA LEU A 238 -25.25 -12.85 -22.75
C LEU A 238 -26.42 -11.95 -22.34
N SER A 239 -26.15 -10.68 -22.01
CA SER A 239 -27.17 -9.69 -21.63
C SER A 239 -26.73 -8.27 -22.00
N SER A 240 -27.50 -7.26 -21.57
CA SER A 240 -27.08 -5.85 -21.64
C SER A 240 -25.77 -5.61 -20.87
N THR A 241 -24.99 -4.69 -21.40
CA THR A 241 -23.71 -4.23 -20.86
C THR A 241 -23.63 -2.72 -20.97
N LYS A 242 -22.79 -2.11 -20.15
CA LYS A 242 -22.49 -0.69 -20.09
C LYS A 242 -20.97 -0.47 -20.08
N PRO A 243 -20.49 0.69 -20.54
CA PRO A 243 -19.10 1.10 -20.35
C PRO A 243 -18.75 1.17 -18.85
N ILE A 244 -17.51 0.83 -18.54
CA ILE A 244 -16.96 0.90 -17.18
C ILE A 244 -16.84 2.37 -16.75
N ALA A 245 -17.38 2.71 -15.58
CA ALA A 245 -17.38 4.07 -15.06
C ALA A 245 -16.17 4.39 -14.16
N GLU A 246 -15.51 3.39 -13.59
CA GLU A 246 -14.42 3.62 -12.64
C GLU A 246 -13.18 4.18 -13.32
N ARG A 247 -12.49 5.05 -12.59
CA ARG A 247 -11.10 5.42 -12.90
C ARG A 247 -10.21 4.22 -12.63
N ASP A 248 -9.33 3.88 -13.56
CA ASP A 248 -8.37 2.80 -13.38
C ASP A 248 -7.44 3.12 -12.21
N LEU A 249 -7.40 2.23 -11.22
CA LEU A 249 -6.61 2.48 -10.02
C LEU A 249 -5.10 2.53 -10.32
N ILE A 250 -4.61 1.78 -11.30
CA ILE A 250 -3.19 1.80 -11.67
C ILE A 250 -2.86 3.12 -12.35
N GLU A 251 -3.69 3.55 -13.31
CA GLU A 251 -3.48 4.82 -14.02
C GLU A 251 -3.59 6.00 -13.05
N GLU A 252 -4.50 5.95 -12.08
CA GLU A 252 -4.60 6.95 -11.03
C GLU A 252 -3.34 6.99 -10.15
N ILE A 253 -2.83 5.83 -9.72
CA ILE A 253 -1.61 5.76 -8.92
C ILE A 253 -0.43 6.34 -9.71
N GLN A 254 -0.28 5.95 -10.98
CA GLN A 254 0.75 6.47 -11.88
C GLN A 254 0.63 7.98 -12.06
N SER A 255 -0.58 8.48 -12.32
CA SER A 255 -0.87 9.91 -12.45
C SER A 255 -0.51 10.69 -11.18
N ARG A 256 -0.91 10.19 -10.01
CA ARG A 256 -0.58 10.82 -8.73
C ARG A 256 0.92 10.84 -8.49
N VAL A 257 1.62 9.75 -8.77
CA VAL A 257 3.08 9.64 -8.63
C VAL A 257 3.81 10.59 -9.57
N ALA A 258 3.33 10.75 -10.80
CA ALA A 258 3.88 11.70 -11.77
C ALA A 258 3.69 13.16 -11.35
N GLN A 259 2.63 13.47 -10.60
CA GLN A 259 2.35 14.81 -10.06
C GLN A 259 3.07 15.09 -8.73
N ILE A 260 3.78 14.13 -8.15
CA ILE A 260 4.54 14.39 -6.92
C ILE A 260 5.72 15.31 -7.26
N ASP A 261 5.79 16.42 -6.54
CA ASP A 261 6.99 17.25 -6.49
C ASP A 261 8.07 16.51 -5.69
N TRP A 262 8.85 15.70 -6.40
CA TRP A 262 9.92 14.89 -5.83
C TRP A 262 11.02 15.74 -5.24
N ASP A 263 11.27 16.94 -5.77
CA ASP A 263 12.29 17.85 -5.27
C ASP A 263 11.87 18.45 -3.93
N ALA A 264 10.62 18.90 -3.79
CA ALA A 264 10.06 19.33 -2.52
C ALA A 264 10.01 18.19 -1.50
N LYS A 265 9.65 16.96 -1.93
CA LYS A 265 9.67 15.78 -1.05
C LYS A 265 11.09 15.42 -0.60
N ARG A 266 12.09 15.54 -1.48
CA ARG A 266 13.52 15.36 -1.18
C ARG A 266 13.96 16.38 -0.15
N LYS A 267 13.74 17.67 -0.40
CA LYS A 267 14.10 18.74 0.54
C LYS A 267 13.47 18.54 1.91
N ALA A 268 12.18 18.22 1.97
CA ALA A 268 11.48 17.94 3.21
C ALA A 268 11.99 16.66 3.92
N ALA A 269 12.44 15.65 3.18
CA ALA A 269 13.06 14.47 3.76
C ALA A 269 14.43 14.81 4.39
N VAL A 270 15.26 15.59 3.68
CA VAL A 270 16.55 16.07 4.18
C VAL A 270 16.39 16.90 5.44
N GLU A 271 15.49 17.88 5.44
CA GLU A 271 15.22 18.72 6.61
C GLU A 271 14.73 17.89 7.81
N ARG A 272 13.86 16.89 7.58
CA ARG A 272 13.40 15.99 8.64
C ARG A 272 14.51 15.10 9.17
N TYR A 273 15.42 14.63 8.31
CA TYR A 273 16.57 13.83 8.71
C TYR A 273 17.52 14.66 9.59
N VAL A 274 17.89 15.85 9.13
CA VAL A 274 18.77 16.79 9.88
C VAL A 274 18.17 17.13 11.24
N LYS A 275 16.86 17.45 11.31
CA LYS A 275 16.17 17.72 12.58
C LYS A 275 16.16 16.56 13.57
N LYS A 276 16.30 15.33 13.09
CA LYS A 276 16.31 14.11 13.91
C LYS A 276 17.71 13.62 14.25
N LEU A 277 18.77 14.30 13.78
CA LEU A 277 20.13 13.96 14.15
C LEU A 277 20.31 14.15 15.67
N PRO A 278 20.97 13.20 16.37
CA PRO A 278 21.32 13.40 17.76
C PRO A 278 22.21 14.65 17.90
N SER A 279 21.85 15.53 18.84
CA SER A 279 22.76 16.61 19.24
C SER A 279 23.89 16.00 20.07
N PHE A 280 25.11 16.04 19.57
CA PHE A 280 26.30 15.68 20.33
C PHE A 280 26.82 16.93 21.04
N TYR A 281 26.78 16.92 22.37
CA TYR A 281 27.37 17.98 23.18
C TYR A 281 28.90 17.81 23.20
N LEU A 282 29.62 18.77 22.64
CA LEU A 282 31.07 18.84 22.76
C LEU A 282 31.42 19.67 24.01
N PRO A 283 32.18 19.12 24.98
CA PRO A 283 32.64 19.89 26.12
C PRO A 283 33.56 21.03 25.65
N PRO A 284 33.47 22.22 26.26
CA PRO A 284 34.30 23.37 25.88
C PRO A 284 35.80 23.04 26.06
N ALA A 285 36.62 23.50 25.12
CA ALA A 285 38.06 23.26 25.10
C ALA A 285 38.72 23.76 26.40
N GLN A 286 39.60 22.92 26.95
CA GLN A 286 40.43 23.20 28.14
C GLN A 286 41.68 24.00 27.78
#